data_AF-A0A8T2J4G1-F1
#
_entry.id   AF-A0A8T2J4G1-F1
#
_cell.length_a   1.000
_cell.length_b   1.000
_cell.length_c   1.000
_cell.angle_alpha   90.00
_cell.angle_beta   90.00
_cell.angle_gamma   90.00
#
_symmetry.space_group_name_H-M   'P 1'
#
loop_
_entity.id
_entity.type
_entity.pdbx_description
1 polymer ?
#
loop_
_entity_poly.entity_id
_entity_poly.type
_entity_poly.pdbx_seq_one_letter_code
_entity_poly.pdbx_strand_id
1 'polypeptide(L)'
;TPLLWTSLNPEHWTKHHVCEWIQYCCDSYKLDANCIPFNHFNVSGLELCNMTKDEFTEAAGLCGYYLYNLLQDVRTIGYKDHDNTEHKKLEILESEEEIPSKTETVTRHKSPPMNKAGVHGSHLWEFLRDILLSPEANRGILEWEDKEQGIFRVVKSEALAQMWGRKKRNDKMTYEKLSRALRHYYKSGILERIDRRLVYKFGKKAHGWC
;
A
#
# COMPACT_ATOMS: atom_id res chain seq x y z
N THR A 1 2.96 38.71 2.13
CA THR A 1 3.03 37.32 2.62
C THR A 1 2.66 36.43 1.46
N PRO A 2 3.41 35.36 1.12
CA PRO A 2 2.96 34.41 0.11
C PRO A 2 1.60 33.83 0.53
N LEU A 3 0.69 33.68 -0.42
CA LEU A 3 -0.60 33.03 -0.15
C LEU A 3 -0.34 31.54 0.08
N LEU A 4 -0.95 30.96 1.12
CA LEU A 4 -0.84 29.52 1.39
C LEU A 4 -1.57 28.73 0.28
N TRP A 5 -1.05 27.56 -0.07
CA TRP A 5 -1.68 26.66 -1.05
C TRP A 5 -3.12 26.29 -0.68
N THR A 6 -3.41 26.23 0.62
CA THR A 6 -4.72 25.90 1.21
C THR A 6 -5.82 26.90 0.85
N SER A 7 -5.46 28.15 0.55
CA SER A 7 -6.41 29.22 0.24
C SER A 7 -6.59 29.43 -1.28
N LEU A 8 -5.99 28.57 -2.10
CA LEU A 8 -5.98 28.69 -3.56
C LEU A 8 -6.63 27.48 -4.21
N ASN A 9 -7.31 27.70 -5.33
CA ASN A 9 -7.73 26.61 -6.21
C ASN A 9 -6.48 25.83 -6.68
N PRO A 10 -6.49 24.49 -6.65
CA PRO A 10 -5.37 23.66 -7.11
C PRO A 10 -4.82 24.00 -8.49
N GLU A 11 -5.66 24.46 -9.43
CA GLU A 11 -5.21 24.86 -10.77
C GLU A 11 -4.32 26.12 -10.77
N HIS A 12 -4.37 26.91 -9.69
CA HIS A 12 -3.54 28.10 -9.50
C HIS A 12 -2.33 27.87 -8.58
N TRP A 13 -2.04 26.62 -8.19
CA TRP A 13 -0.86 26.32 -7.41
C TRP A 13 0.42 26.58 -8.19
N THR A 14 1.38 27.25 -7.56
CA THR A 14 2.75 27.32 -8.06
C THR A 14 3.44 25.99 -7.84
N LYS A 15 4.60 25.76 -8.47
CA LYS A 15 5.43 24.57 -8.18
C LYS A 15 5.78 24.45 -6.69
N HIS A 16 5.95 25.60 -6.03
CA HIS A 16 6.19 25.66 -4.59
C HIS A 16 4.97 25.19 -3.80
N HIS A 17 3.77 25.66 -4.14
CA HIS A 17 2.52 25.20 -3.51
C HIS A 17 2.27 23.70 -3.72
N VAL A 18 2.58 23.15 -4.90
CA VAL A 18 2.51 21.71 -5.16
C VAL A 18 3.47 20.95 -4.23
N CYS A 19 4.70 21.45 -4.06
CA CYS A 19 5.66 20.86 -3.14
C CYS A 19 5.18 20.92 -1.68
N GLU A 20 4.62 22.04 -1.23
CA GLU A 20 4.07 22.20 0.12
C GLU A 20 2.86 21.27 0.35
N TRP A 21 2.00 21.11 -0.65
CA TRP A 21 0.88 20.18 -0.60
C TRP A 21 1.35 18.73 -0.52
N ILE A 22 2.32 18.31 -1.34
CA ILE A 22 2.90 16.96 -1.27
C ILE A 22 3.56 16.74 0.09
N GLN A 23 4.31 17.71 0.60
CA GLN A 23 4.92 17.65 1.93
C GLN A 23 3.85 17.46 3.01
N TYR A 24 2.77 18.25 2.97
CA TYR A 24 1.62 18.08 3.85
C TYR A 24 1.00 16.69 3.72
N CYS A 25 0.89 16.14 2.51
CA CYS A 25 0.36 14.80 2.28
C CYS A 25 1.27 13.72 2.90
N CYS A 26 2.59 13.85 2.76
CA CYS A 26 3.56 12.98 3.42
C CYS A 26 3.42 13.04 4.95
N ASP A 27 3.32 14.23 5.51
CA ASP A 27 3.30 14.42 6.96
C ASP A 27 1.97 13.98 7.59
N SER A 28 0.85 14.34 6.97
CA SER A 28 -0.51 14.10 7.47
C SER A 28 -1.02 12.70 7.20
N TYR A 29 -0.66 12.11 6.06
CA TYR A 29 -1.13 10.77 5.65
C TYR A 29 -0.02 9.70 5.69
N LYS A 30 1.17 10.04 6.21
CA LYS A 30 2.33 9.13 6.28
C LYS A 30 2.66 8.47 4.95
N LEU A 31 2.59 9.25 3.87
CA LEU A 31 3.10 8.80 2.58
C LEU A 31 4.62 8.77 2.65
N ASP A 32 5.23 7.73 2.09
CA ASP A 32 6.68 7.62 2.00
C ASP A 32 7.21 8.62 0.96
N ALA A 33 7.83 9.70 1.43
CA ALA A 33 8.40 10.73 0.58
C ALA A 33 9.47 10.17 -0.39
N ASN A 34 10.14 9.07 -0.04
CA ASN A 34 11.14 8.43 -0.92
C ASN A 34 10.50 7.78 -2.15
N CYS A 35 9.19 7.49 -2.09
CA CYS A 35 8.42 6.94 -3.19
C CYS A 35 7.84 8.03 -4.12
N ILE A 36 8.04 9.31 -3.80
CA ILE A 36 7.51 10.45 -4.56
C ILE A 36 8.70 11.21 -5.16
N PRO A 37 9.21 10.81 -6.34
CA PRO A 37 10.36 11.45 -6.94
C PRO A 37 10.02 12.89 -7.34
N PHE A 38 10.73 13.86 -6.75
CA PHE A 38 10.51 15.29 -6.95
C PHE A 38 10.44 15.69 -8.43
N ASN A 39 11.27 15.08 -9.29
CA ASN A 39 11.30 15.39 -10.72
C ASN A 39 9.97 15.11 -11.43
N HIS A 40 9.18 14.14 -10.97
CA HIS A 40 7.88 13.82 -11.57
C HIS A 40 6.76 14.77 -11.13
N PHE A 41 6.95 15.47 -10.00
CA PHE A 41 5.95 16.38 -9.43
C PHE A 41 6.43 17.84 -9.36
N ASN A 42 7.56 18.17 -10.01
CA ASN A 42 8.07 19.54 -10.15
C ASN A 42 7.29 20.32 -11.23
N VAL A 43 5.97 20.33 -11.07
CA VAL A 43 4.98 20.85 -12.01
C VAL A 43 4.11 21.90 -11.33
N SER A 44 3.48 22.76 -12.11
CA SER A 44 2.46 23.70 -11.61
C SER A 44 1.17 22.96 -11.23
N GLY A 45 0.31 23.63 -10.47
CA GLY A 45 -1.01 23.13 -10.11
C GLY A 45 -1.89 22.77 -11.30
N LEU A 46 -1.84 23.59 -12.36
CA LEU A 46 -2.56 23.33 -13.61
C LEU A 46 -2.08 22.05 -14.30
N GLU A 47 -0.76 21.87 -14.40
CA GLU A 47 -0.17 20.64 -14.95
C GLU A 47 -0.54 19.43 -14.09
N LEU A 48 -0.43 19.56 -12.76
CA LEU A 48 -0.77 18.52 -11.79
C LEU A 48 -2.26 18.12 -11.88
N CYS A 49 -3.18 19.08 -12.03
CA CYS A 49 -4.62 18.83 -12.14
C CYS A 49 -5.04 18.18 -13.47
N ASN A 50 -4.20 18.31 -14.50
CA ASN A 50 -4.39 17.70 -15.81
C ASN A 50 -3.76 16.31 -15.93
N MET A 51 -2.85 15.96 -15.03
CA MET A 51 -2.31 14.60 -14.96
C MET A 51 -3.41 13.59 -14.65
N THR A 52 -3.38 12.49 -15.38
CA THR A 52 -4.24 11.34 -15.17
C THR A 52 -3.81 10.54 -13.94
N LYS A 53 -4.74 9.74 -13.41
CA LYS A 53 -4.47 8.79 -12.34
C LYS A 53 -3.31 7.83 -12.68
N ASP A 54 -3.23 7.40 -13.92
CA ASP A 54 -2.19 6.48 -14.38
C ASP A 54 -0.82 7.18 -14.36
N GLU A 55 -0.71 8.43 -14.83
CA GLU A 55 0.54 9.21 -14.75
C GLU A 55 1.02 9.44 -13.31
N PHE A 56 0.10 9.71 -12.37
CA PHE A 56 0.42 9.76 -10.94
C PHE A 56 0.99 8.41 -10.45
N THR A 57 0.31 7.32 -10.81
CA THR A 57 0.67 5.97 -10.38
C THR A 57 1.98 5.49 -11.00
N GLU A 58 2.27 5.88 -12.25
CA GLU A 58 3.55 5.61 -12.90
C GLU A 58 4.69 6.42 -12.26
N ALA A 59 4.42 7.68 -11.87
CA ALA A 59 5.39 8.56 -11.25
C ALA A 59 5.78 8.15 -9.81
N ALA A 60 4.82 7.73 -8.98
CA ALA A 60 5.04 7.48 -7.55
C ALA A 60 4.39 6.19 -7.01
N GLY A 61 4.00 5.26 -7.89
CA GLY A 61 3.36 4.01 -7.48
C GLY A 61 2.08 4.24 -6.68
N LEU A 62 1.97 3.53 -5.55
CA LEU A 62 0.83 3.68 -4.64
C LEU A 62 0.74 5.08 -4.02
N CYS A 63 1.87 5.72 -3.73
CA CYS A 63 1.87 7.10 -3.24
C CYS A 63 1.26 8.04 -4.28
N GLY A 64 1.56 7.81 -5.57
CA GLY A 64 0.93 8.51 -6.68
C GLY A 64 -0.59 8.34 -6.72
N TYR A 65 -1.08 7.11 -6.59
CA TYR A 65 -2.52 6.84 -6.49
C TYR A 65 -3.19 7.61 -5.34
N TYR A 66 -2.57 7.63 -4.16
CA TYR A 66 -3.09 8.38 -3.01
C TYR A 66 -3.09 9.89 -3.25
N LEU A 67 -1.97 10.43 -3.77
CA LEU A 67 -1.86 11.84 -4.12
C LEU A 67 -2.93 12.24 -5.14
N TYR A 68 -3.20 11.43 -6.16
CA TYR A 68 -4.26 11.70 -7.13
C TYR A 68 -5.62 11.84 -6.46
N ASN A 69 -5.99 10.91 -5.57
CA ASN A 69 -7.28 10.97 -4.87
C ASN A 69 -7.36 12.19 -3.95
N LEU A 70 -6.29 12.47 -3.18
CA LEU A 70 -6.21 13.65 -2.32
C LEU A 70 -6.37 14.94 -3.14
N LEU A 71 -5.80 15.00 -4.34
CA LEU A 71 -5.96 16.14 -5.23
C LEU A 71 -7.43 16.29 -5.70
N GLN A 72 -8.10 15.19 -6.07
CA GLN A 72 -9.52 15.25 -6.44
C GLN A 72 -10.41 15.72 -5.27
N ASP A 73 -10.10 15.28 -4.04
CA ASP A 73 -10.80 15.72 -2.84
C ASP A 73 -10.63 17.23 -2.63
N VAL A 74 -9.40 17.76 -2.77
CA VAL A 74 -9.15 19.20 -2.66
C VAL A 74 -9.87 19.99 -3.77
N ARG A 75 -9.96 19.46 -4.99
CA ARG A 75 -10.67 20.13 -6.11
C ARG A 75 -12.19 20.18 -5.90
N THR A 76 -12.77 19.14 -5.31
CA THR A 76 -14.23 19.01 -5.17
C THR A 76 -14.75 19.62 -3.87
N ILE A 77 -13.99 19.51 -2.79
CA ILE A 77 -14.43 19.89 -1.43
C ILE A 77 -13.76 21.20 -0.97
N GLY A 78 -12.64 21.58 -1.59
CA GLY A 78 -11.73 22.61 -1.08
C GLY A 78 -10.89 22.08 0.09
N TYR A 79 -9.85 22.83 0.48
CA TYR A 79 -9.13 22.55 1.72
C TYR A 79 -10.01 22.91 2.92
N LYS A 80 -10.24 21.95 3.82
CA LYS A 80 -10.90 22.18 5.11
C LYS A 80 -9.89 21.95 6.22
N ASP A 81 -9.58 23.01 6.95
CA ASP A 81 -8.74 22.94 8.14
C ASP A 81 -9.50 22.13 9.20
N HIS A 82 -9.10 20.88 9.40
CA HIS A 82 -9.67 20.04 10.45
C HIS A 82 -9.00 20.38 11.78
N ASP A 83 -9.48 21.44 12.43
CA ASP A 83 -9.27 21.60 13.87
C ASP A 83 -10.21 20.62 14.61
N ASN A 84 -9.61 19.56 15.15
CA ASN A 84 -10.11 18.68 16.22
C ASN A 84 -11.50 18.04 16.07
N THR A 85 -11.64 17.00 15.23
CA THR A 85 -12.52 15.84 15.47
C THR A 85 -12.03 14.65 14.61
N GLU A 86 -11.55 13.59 15.25
CA GLU A 86 -11.27 12.24 14.70
C GLU A 86 -10.19 12.17 13.59
N HIS A 87 -8.94 12.40 13.97
CA HIS A 87 -7.78 12.15 13.11
C HIS A 87 -7.57 10.65 12.86
N LYS A 88 -7.96 10.24 11.65
CA LYS A 88 -7.55 9.03 10.93
C LYS A 88 -6.03 9.03 10.75
N LYS A 89 -5.32 8.67 11.82
CA LYS A 89 -3.86 8.59 11.87
C LYS A 89 -3.39 7.32 11.15
N LEU A 90 -2.93 7.47 9.91
CA LEU A 90 -1.99 6.53 9.30
C LEU A 90 -0.73 6.57 10.16
N GLU A 91 -0.33 5.44 10.75
CA GLU A 91 0.90 5.26 11.52
C GLU A 91 1.84 4.34 10.73
N ILE A 92 2.88 4.94 10.16
CA ILE A 92 4.14 4.31 9.72
C ILE A 92 5.21 5.11 10.50
N LEU A 93 5.83 4.54 11.54
CA LEU A 93 7.03 3.69 11.56
C LEU A 93 8.28 4.38 10.98
N GLU A 94 9.03 5.03 11.86
CA GLU A 94 10.50 4.91 11.95
C GLU A 94 10.75 4.12 13.25
N SER A 95 11.71 3.21 13.40
CA SER A 95 13.11 3.29 13.01
C SER A 95 13.79 1.90 13.02
N GLU A 96 14.80 1.78 12.15
CA GLU A 96 16.15 1.20 12.31
C GLU A 96 16.40 0.05 13.31
N GLU A 97 17.03 -1.04 12.84
CA GLU A 97 18.44 -1.34 13.16
C GLU A 97 19.03 -2.51 12.35
N GLU A 98 20.36 -2.47 12.22
CA GLU A 98 21.27 -3.18 11.33
C GLU A 98 21.66 -4.64 11.71
N ILE A 99 21.94 -5.44 10.66
CA ILE A 99 23.03 -6.42 10.37
C ILE A 99 23.67 -7.27 11.53
N PRO A 100 24.01 -8.56 11.30
CA PRO A 100 25.38 -8.86 10.84
C PRO A 100 25.51 -9.88 9.68
N SER A 101 26.63 -9.69 8.99
CA SER A 101 27.09 -10.19 7.69
C SER A 101 27.80 -11.57 7.72
N LYS A 102 28.16 -12.07 6.51
CA LYS A 102 29.19 -13.08 6.13
C LYS A 102 28.73 -14.56 6.02
N THR A 103 29.13 -15.40 5.05
CA THR A 103 30.23 -15.45 4.04
C THR A 103 29.87 -16.58 3.03
N GLU A 104 29.97 -16.40 1.70
CA GLU A 104 31.02 -16.90 0.75
C GLU A 104 30.39 -17.82 -0.34
N THR A 105 30.34 -17.33 -1.59
CA THR A 105 31.09 -17.79 -2.80
C THR A 105 30.63 -19.16 -3.35
N VAL A 106 30.17 -19.31 -4.61
CA VAL A 106 31.00 -19.43 -5.83
C VAL A 106 30.12 -19.31 -7.13
N THR A 107 30.58 -18.46 -8.07
CA THR A 107 30.37 -18.30 -9.55
C THR A 107 29.16 -18.95 -10.28
N ARG A 108 28.26 -18.26 -11.02
CA ARG A 108 28.33 -17.34 -12.21
C ARG A 108 27.86 -18.04 -13.51
N HIS A 109 26.61 -17.80 -13.90
CA HIS A 109 26.19 -17.64 -15.31
C HIS A 109 25.27 -16.40 -15.41
N LYS A 110 25.53 -15.57 -16.42
CA LYS A 110 25.05 -14.19 -16.57
C LYS A 110 23.68 -14.13 -17.26
N SER A 111 22.73 -13.45 -16.62
CA SER A 111 21.51 -12.89 -17.23
C SER A 111 21.42 -11.39 -16.85
N PRO A 112 20.77 -10.52 -17.65
CA PRO A 112 20.79 -9.07 -17.42
C PRO A 112 20.15 -8.68 -16.08
N PRO A 113 20.60 -7.60 -15.41
CA PRO A 113 20.02 -7.16 -14.16
C PRO A 113 18.67 -6.49 -14.44
N MET A 114 17.58 -7.23 -14.27
CA MET A 114 16.27 -6.59 -14.13
C MET A 114 16.28 -5.78 -12.82
N ASN A 115 16.13 -4.48 -12.98
CA ASN A 115 16.08 -3.49 -11.92
C ASN A 115 15.24 -3.99 -10.73
N LYS A 116 15.88 -4.03 -9.56
CA LYS A 116 15.27 -4.30 -8.26
C LYS A 116 14.44 -3.07 -7.87
N ALA A 117 13.21 -2.97 -8.37
CA ALA A 117 12.23 -2.00 -7.88
C ALA A 117 11.60 -2.54 -6.58
N GLY A 118 11.94 -1.87 -5.48
CA GLY A 118 11.23 -1.75 -4.20
C GLY A 118 10.24 -2.84 -3.79
N VAL A 119 10.69 -3.73 -2.91
CA VAL A 119 9.86 -4.57 -2.04
C VAL A 119 9.45 -3.73 -0.83
N HIS A 120 8.46 -2.84 -0.93
CA HIS A 120 7.90 -2.16 0.24
C HIS A 120 6.36 -2.13 0.16
N GLY A 121 5.70 -2.67 1.20
CA GLY A 121 4.24 -2.84 1.32
C GLY A 121 3.74 -4.28 1.11
N SER A 122 4.30 -5.27 1.82
CA SER A 122 4.08 -6.70 1.49
C SER A 122 3.80 -7.56 2.72
N HIS A 123 2.75 -7.25 3.48
CA HIS A 123 2.24 -8.18 4.49
C HIS A 123 1.28 -9.19 3.86
N LEU A 124 1.25 -10.39 4.42
CA LEU A 124 0.44 -11.48 3.87
C LEU A 124 -1.05 -11.14 3.94
N TRP A 125 -1.51 -10.50 5.02
CA TRP A 125 -2.93 -10.16 5.18
C TRP A 125 -3.41 -9.14 4.13
N GLU A 126 -2.57 -8.16 3.78
CA GLU A 126 -2.85 -7.17 2.72
C GLU A 126 -2.97 -7.86 1.37
N PHE A 127 -2.03 -8.76 1.09
CA PHE A 127 -2.07 -9.58 -0.12
C PHE A 127 -3.35 -10.43 -0.23
N LEU A 128 -3.83 -11.01 0.87
CA LEU A 128 -5.10 -11.75 0.88
C LEU A 128 -6.29 -10.84 0.60
N ARG A 129 -6.34 -9.67 1.24
CA ARG A 129 -7.37 -8.65 1.00
C ARG A 129 -7.39 -8.23 -0.47
N ASP A 130 -6.22 -7.90 -1.02
CA ASP A 130 -6.12 -7.38 -2.39
C ASP A 130 -6.58 -8.43 -3.42
N ILE A 131 -6.31 -9.73 -3.17
CA ILE A 131 -6.86 -10.83 -3.96
C ILE A 131 -8.39 -10.87 -3.85
N LEU A 132 -8.95 -10.81 -2.64
CA LEU A 132 -10.39 -10.85 -2.40
C LEU A 132 -11.15 -9.68 -3.04
N LEU A 133 -10.50 -8.52 -3.20
CA LEU A 133 -11.06 -7.33 -3.84
C LEU A 133 -10.89 -7.31 -5.36
N SER A 134 -10.09 -8.23 -5.92
CA SER A 134 -9.74 -8.25 -7.34
C SER A 134 -10.28 -9.51 -8.02
N PRO A 135 -11.51 -9.52 -8.56
CA PRO A 135 -12.13 -10.69 -9.18
C PRO A 135 -11.26 -11.37 -10.24
N GLU A 136 -10.57 -10.57 -11.07
CA GLU A 136 -9.71 -11.06 -12.15
C GLU A 136 -8.45 -11.80 -11.64
N ALA A 137 -7.87 -11.31 -10.54
CA ALA A 137 -6.70 -11.91 -9.91
C ALA A 137 -7.06 -13.10 -9.02
N ASN A 138 -8.27 -13.09 -8.45
CA ASN A 138 -8.72 -14.10 -7.50
C ASN A 138 -8.84 -15.49 -8.12
N ARG A 139 -9.37 -15.63 -9.35
CA ARG A 139 -9.51 -16.93 -10.05
C ARG A 139 -10.03 -18.08 -9.16
N GLY A 140 -10.91 -17.77 -8.19
CA GLY A 140 -11.44 -18.71 -7.18
C GLY A 140 -10.39 -19.24 -6.19
N ILE A 141 -9.39 -18.44 -5.81
CA ILE A 141 -8.37 -18.81 -4.82
C ILE A 141 -8.87 -18.53 -3.40
N LEU A 142 -9.52 -17.39 -3.21
CA LEU A 142 -10.16 -16.95 -1.98
C LEU A 142 -11.63 -16.66 -2.24
N GLU A 143 -12.50 -16.89 -1.27
CA GLU A 143 -13.92 -16.58 -1.38
C GLU A 143 -14.42 -15.92 -0.10
N TRP A 144 -15.32 -14.94 -0.24
CA TRP A 144 -16.05 -14.40 0.91
C TRP A 144 -17.11 -15.43 1.32
N GLU A 145 -17.07 -15.85 2.59
CA GLU A 145 -18.16 -16.59 3.21
C GLU A 145 -19.18 -15.62 3.82
N ASP A 146 -18.68 -14.51 4.35
CA ASP A 146 -19.48 -13.38 4.83
C ASP A 146 -18.65 -12.11 4.67
N LYS A 147 -18.98 -11.30 3.65
CA LYS A 147 -18.25 -10.07 3.36
C LYS A 147 -18.46 -9.01 4.43
N GLU A 148 -19.66 -8.93 5.04
CA GLU A 148 -19.97 -7.92 6.05
C GLU A 148 -19.19 -8.17 7.34
N GLN A 149 -19.03 -9.45 7.71
CA GLN A 149 -18.24 -9.85 8.88
C GLN A 149 -16.75 -10.06 8.59
N GLY A 150 -16.31 -9.91 7.33
CA GLY A 150 -14.91 -10.09 6.94
C GLY A 150 -14.43 -11.53 6.98
N ILE A 151 -15.34 -12.50 6.83
CA ILE A 151 -15.05 -13.93 6.87
C ILE A 151 -14.80 -14.43 5.44
N PHE A 152 -13.63 -15.04 5.24
CA PHE A 152 -13.23 -15.58 3.96
C PHE A 152 -12.66 -16.99 4.08
N ARG A 153 -12.74 -17.75 2.99
CA ARG A 153 -12.19 -19.09 2.84
C ARG A 153 -11.03 -19.10 1.86
N VAL A 154 -9.99 -19.86 2.20
CA VAL A 154 -8.97 -20.28 1.22
C VAL A 154 -9.47 -21.52 0.49
N VAL A 155 -9.76 -21.38 -0.80
CA VAL A 155 -10.27 -22.47 -1.66
C VAL A 155 -9.11 -23.22 -2.31
N LYS A 156 -8.12 -22.50 -2.85
CA LYS A 156 -6.95 -23.08 -3.53
C LYS A 156 -5.67 -22.78 -2.76
N SER A 157 -5.43 -23.52 -1.68
CA SER A 157 -4.33 -23.29 -0.73
C SER A 157 -2.93 -23.33 -1.37
N GLU A 158 -2.67 -24.27 -2.27
CA GLU A 158 -1.38 -24.38 -2.96
C GLU A 158 -1.13 -23.20 -3.91
N ALA A 159 -2.14 -22.84 -4.72
CA ALA A 159 -2.05 -21.71 -5.64
C ALA A 159 -1.81 -20.40 -4.88
N LEU A 160 -2.50 -20.20 -3.75
CA LEU A 160 -2.29 -19.06 -2.88
C LEU A 160 -0.84 -18.97 -2.37
N ALA A 161 -0.30 -20.10 -1.89
CA ALA A 161 1.08 -20.18 -1.42
C ALA A 161 2.09 -19.89 -2.53
N GLN A 162 1.87 -20.41 -3.74
CA GLN A 162 2.72 -20.15 -4.90
C GLN A 162 2.70 -18.66 -5.30
N MET A 163 1.53 -18.02 -5.32
CA MET A 163 1.43 -16.59 -5.64
C MET A 163 2.14 -15.73 -4.61
N TRP A 164 1.97 -16.05 -3.32
CA TRP A 164 2.69 -15.37 -2.25
C TRP A 164 4.21 -15.60 -2.34
N GLY A 165 4.62 -16.83 -2.62
CA GLY A 165 6.02 -17.19 -2.85
C GLY A 165 6.61 -16.38 -4.00
N ARG A 166 5.92 -16.29 -5.15
CA ARG A 166 6.33 -15.47 -6.29
C ARG A 166 6.47 -13.99 -5.92
N LYS A 167 5.49 -13.42 -5.20
CA LYS A 167 5.52 -12.02 -4.71
C LYS A 167 6.75 -11.77 -3.83
N LYS A 168 7.12 -12.74 -2.99
CA LYS A 168 8.27 -12.66 -2.07
C LYS A 168 9.57 -13.23 -2.61
N ARG A 169 9.60 -13.67 -3.89
CA ARG A 169 10.73 -14.41 -4.49
C ARG A 169 11.20 -15.60 -3.64
N ASN A 170 10.24 -16.32 -3.04
CA ASN A 170 10.44 -17.50 -2.23
C ASN A 170 9.76 -18.70 -2.90
N ASP A 171 10.55 -19.48 -3.63
CA ASP A 171 10.17 -20.71 -4.33
C ASP A 171 9.77 -21.85 -3.38
N LYS A 172 10.26 -21.84 -2.14
CA LYS A 172 9.96 -22.83 -1.09
C LYS A 172 8.73 -22.47 -0.24
N MET A 173 7.90 -21.53 -0.68
CA MET A 173 6.67 -21.17 0.02
C MET A 173 5.62 -22.27 -0.13
N THR A 174 5.10 -22.74 1.00
CA THR A 174 3.99 -23.71 1.05
C THR A 174 2.86 -23.17 1.90
N TYR A 175 1.68 -23.76 1.80
CA TYR A 175 0.53 -23.32 2.57
C TYR A 175 0.73 -23.54 4.08
N GLU A 176 1.50 -24.54 4.50
CA GLU A 176 1.83 -24.81 5.89
C GLU A 176 2.62 -23.63 6.49
N LYS A 177 3.60 -23.11 5.74
CA LYS A 177 4.40 -21.94 6.13
C LYS A 177 3.58 -20.65 6.08
N LEU A 178 2.80 -20.46 5.02
CA LEU A 178 1.91 -19.31 4.86
C LEU A 178 0.88 -19.26 6.00
N SER A 179 0.22 -20.38 6.28
CA SER A 179 -0.76 -20.49 7.36
C SER A 179 -0.14 -20.28 8.74
N ARG A 180 1.17 -20.58 8.92
CA ARG A 180 1.88 -20.24 10.16
C ARG A 180 1.92 -18.73 10.38
N ALA A 181 2.20 -17.95 9.33
CA ALA A 181 2.15 -16.50 9.36
C ALA A 181 0.73 -15.98 9.63
N LEU A 182 -0.30 -16.57 8.99
CA LEU A 182 -1.70 -16.21 9.28
C LEU A 182 -2.07 -16.43 10.75
N ARG A 183 -1.63 -17.53 11.36
CA ARG A 183 -1.88 -17.78 12.79
C ARG A 183 -1.19 -16.76 13.70
N HIS A 184 -0.06 -16.17 13.29
CA HIS A 184 0.57 -15.10 14.07
C HIS A 184 -0.28 -13.84 14.12
N TYR A 185 -1.14 -13.61 13.11
CA TYR A 185 -2.02 -12.46 13.09
C TYR A 185 -3.10 -12.47 14.17
N TYR A 186 -3.42 -13.64 14.76
CA TYR A 186 -4.38 -13.76 15.85
C TYR A 186 -3.97 -12.92 17.07
N LYS A 187 -2.69 -12.98 17.46
CA LYS A 187 -2.19 -12.20 18.61
C LYS A 187 -2.19 -10.71 18.33
N SER A 188 -1.88 -10.32 17.08
CA SER A 188 -1.85 -8.92 16.68
C SER A 188 -3.24 -8.29 16.53
N GLY A 189 -4.30 -9.10 16.35
CA GLY A 189 -5.66 -8.62 16.06
C GLY A 189 -5.92 -8.30 14.59
N ILE A 190 -5.00 -8.66 13.69
CA ILE A 190 -5.14 -8.51 12.23
C ILE A 190 -6.09 -9.58 11.66
N LEU A 191 -6.05 -10.80 12.22
CA LEU A 191 -7.03 -11.85 11.95
C LEU A 191 -7.66 -12.31 13.26
N GLU A 192 -8.93 -12.72 13.21
CA GLU A 192 -9.63 -13.40 14.29
C GLU A 192 -9.64 -14.91 14.02
N ARG A 193 -9.43 -15.72 15.08
CA ARG A 193 -9.49 -17.18 14.96
C ARG A 193 -10.95 -17.61 14.80
N ILE A 194 -11.21 -18.37 13.74
CA ILE A 194 -12.44 -19.16 13.58
C ILE A 194 -12.06 -20.63 13.66
N ASP A 195 -12.85 -21.42 14.40
CA ASP A 195 -12.62 -22.86 14.53
C ASP A 195 -13.16 -23.66 13.33
N ARG A 196 -12.78 -23.23 12.13
CA ARG A 196 -13.15 -23.85 10.85
C ARG A 196 -11.90 -23.93 9.96
N ARG A 197 -11.70 -25.08 9.31
CA ARG A 197 -10.53 -25.33 8.46
C ARG A 197 -10.54 -24.41 7.23
N LEU A 198 -9.40 -23.80 6.93
CA LEU A 198 -9.19 -22.86 5.80
C LEU A 198 -10.06 -21.61 5.83
N VAL A 199 -10.75 -21.33 6.93
CA VAL A 199 -11.58 -20.14 7.09
C VAL A 199 -10.88 -19.19 8.05
N TYR A 200 -10.85 -17.92 7.66
CA TYR A 200 -10.23 -16.84 8.41
C TYR A 200 -11.18 -15.66 8.45
N LYS A 201 -10.99 -14.79 9.43
CA LYS A 201 -11.74 -13.55 9.55
C LYS A 201 -10.79 -12.39 9.73
N PHE A 202 -10.98 -11.32 8.97
CA PHE A 202 -10.28 -10.07 9.23
C PHE A 202 -10.69 -9.52 10.59
N GLY A 203 -9.68 -9.24 11.42
CA GLY A 203 -9.89 -8.67 12.74
C GLY A 203 -9.95 -7.15 12.69
N LYS A 204 -10.22 -6.54 13.84
CA LYS A 204 -10.40 -5.08 13.98
C LYS A 204 -9.20 -4.24 13.54
N LYS A 205 -7.99 -4.83 13.49
CA LYS A 205 -6.78 -4.12 13.03
C LYS A 205 -6.50 -4.27 11.54
N ALA A 206 -7.20 -5.16 10.84
CA ALA A 206 -7.14 -5.23 9.39
C ALA A 206 -8.13 -4.24 8.79
N HIS A 207 -7.72 -3.54 7.74
CA HIS A 207 -8.50 -2.46 7.12
C HIS A 207 -8.58 -2.60 5.59
N GLY A 208 -9.56 -1.90 5.02
CA GLY A 208 -9.77 -1.80 3.57
C GLY A 208 -10.37 -3.05 2.93
N TRP A 209 -10.90 -3.99 3.72
CA TRP A 209 -11.51 -5.23 3.21
C TRP A 209 -13.04 -5.15 3.09
N CYS A 210 -13.69 -4.21 3.79
CA CYS A 210 -15.11 -3.91 3.72
C CYS A 210 -15.39 -2.74 2.77
#